data_AF-A0A5R8KBA4-F1
#
_entry.id   AF-A0A5R8KBA4-F1
#
_cell.length_a   1.000
_cell.length_b   1.000
_cell.length_c   1.000
_cell.angle_alpha   90.00
_cell.angle_beta   90.00
_cell.angle_gamma   90.00
#
_symmetry.space_group_name_H-M   'P 1'
#
loop_
_entity.id
_entity.type
_entity.pdbx_description
1 polymer ?
#
loop_
_entity_poly.entity_id
_entity_poly.type
_entity_poly.pdbx_seq_one_letter_code
_entity_poly.pdbx_strand_id
1 'polypeptide(L)'
;MSSLSRKSRFISVEVTLKTNHGCDAFVAWFEAQGHFVHRLASKTHRWHVYFDPTPCSDANLTILRLCETISHAPPHVMKEWAEAEVREFFAGYEVGDARPFYVEHFALEALTAVADLKAGIGIAFYPAELTDERGISARIL
;
A
#
# COMPACT_ATOMS: atom_id res chain seq x y z
N MET A 1 -6.59 17.99 32.77
CA MET A 1 -5.63 17.21 31.97
C MET A 1 -5.87 17.55 30.51
N SER A 2 -4.92 18.20 29.83
CA SER A 2 -5.01 18.38 28.38
C SER A 2 -4.85 17.00 27.76
N SER A 3 -5.88 16.49 27.10
CA SER A 3 -5.73 15.31 26.25
C SER A 3 -4.75 15.69 25.16
N LEU A 4 -3.59 15.01 25.10
CA LEU A 4 -2.70 15.10 23.95
C LEU A 4 -3.51 14.64 22.73
N SER A 5 -3.82 15.59 21.85
CA SER A 5 -4.54 15.29 20.63
C SER A 5 -3.63 14.52 19.68
N ARG A 6 -4.06 13.35 19.21
CA ARG A 6 -3.32 12.51 18.27
C ARG A 6 -3.49 13.03 16.85
N LYS A 7 -2.40 13.21 16.12
CA LYS A 7 -2.47 13.59 14.71
C LYS A 7 -2.68 12.34 13.86
N SER A 8 -3.47 12.46 12.79
CA SER A 8 -3.46 11.41 11.77
C SER A 8 -2.08 11.32 11.15
N ARG A 9 -1.69 10.11 10.73
CA ARG A 9 -0.40 9.88 10.11
C ARG A 9 -0.50 8.81 9.04
N PHE A 10 0.34 8.95 8.02
CA PHE A 10 0.65 7.88 7.09
C PHE A 10 1.23 6.66 7.83
N ILE A 11 0.81 5.47 7.42
CA ILE A 11 1.32 4.18 7.90
C ILE A 11 2.19 3.55 6.81
N SER A 12 1.62 3.39 5.61
CA SER A 12 2.23 2.56 4.58
C SER A 12 1.58 2.72 3.21
N VAL A 13 2.31 2.31 2.17
CA VAL A 13 1.73 1.90 0.90
C VAL A 13 2.07 0.44 0.63
N GLU A 14 1.05 -0.32 0.25
CA GLU A 14 1.13 -1.70 -0.21
C GLU A 14 0.79 -1.73 -1.70
N VAL A 15 1.42 -2.61 -2.50
CA VAL A 15 0.92 -2.87 -3.85
C VAL A 15 0.05 -4.10 -3.79
N THR A 16 -1.15 -3.95 -4.32
CA THR A 16 -2.17 -5.00 -4.40
C THR A 16 -2.41 -5.36 -5.86
N LEU A 17 -2.47 -6.65 -6.13
CA LEU A 17 -2.80 -7.23 -7.42
C LEU A 17 -3.88 -8.29 -7.23
N LYS A 18 -4.99 -8.18 -7.98
CA LYS A 18 -6.00 -9.25 -8.05
C LYS A 18 -6.06 -9.76 -9.47
N THR A 19 -5.90 -11.06 -9.63
CA THR A 19 -5.84 -11.65 -10.96
C THR A 19 -6.41 -13.07 -11.06
N ASN A 20 -6.94 -13.40 -12.24
CA ASN A 20 -7.24 -14.78 -12.64
C ASN A 20 -6.08 -15.47 -13.39
N HIS A 21 -5.02 -14.73 -13.73
CA HIS A 21 -3.86 -15.17 -14.48
C HIS A 21 -2.72 -15.68 -13.57
N GLY A 22 -1.62 -16.14 -14.19
CA GLY A 22 -0.39 -16.45 -13.46
C GLY A 22 0.25 -15.19 -12.89
N CYS A 23 0.85 -15.30 -11.70
CA CYS A 23 1.53 -14.20 -11.02
C CYS A 23 2.86 -14.64 -10.39
N ASP A 24 3.40 -15.78 -10.81
CA ASP A 24 4.59 -16.38 -10.18
C ASP A 24 5.85 -15.52 -10.42
N ALA A 25 6.01 -14.98 -11.63
CA ALA A 25 7.16 -14.14 -11.93
C ALA A 25 7.09 -12.80 -11.18
N PHE A 26 5.91 -12.21 -11.08
CA PHE A 26 5.69 -10.96 -10.34
C PHE A 26 5.99 -11.13 -8.86
N VAL A 27 5.49 -12.21 -8.24
CA VAL A 27 5.78 -12.53 -6.83
C VAL A 27 7.28 -12.74 -6.62
N ALA A 28 7.90 -13.64 -7.40
CA ALA A 28 9.32 -13.95 -7.24
C ALA A 28 10.23 -12.73 -7.47
N TRP A 29 9.86 -11.86 -8.42
CA TRP A 29 10.62 -10.65 -8.71
C TRP A 29 10.54 -9.62 -7.57
N PHE A 30 9.39 -9.46 -6.92
CA PHE A 30 9.26 -8.60 -5.74
C PHE A 30 9.97 -9.19 -4.52
N GLU A 31 9.88 -10.50 -4.30
CA GLU A 31 10.60 -11.18 -3.20
C GLU A 31 12.13 -11.04 -3.35
N ALA A 32 12.65 -11.15 -4.57
CA ALA A 32 14.07 -10.96 -4.86
C ALA A 32 14.58 -9.54 -4.54
N GLN A 33 13.69 -8.57 -4.43
CA GLN A 33 13.99 -7.19 -4.03
C GLN A 33 13.87 -6.97 -2.51
N GLY A 34 13.59 -8.03 -1.75
CA GLY A 34 13.50 -7.98 -0.28
C GLY A 34 12.11 -7.65 0.26
N HIS A 35 11.07 -7.69 -0.59
CA HIS A 35 9.69 -7.52 -0.14
C HIS A 35 9.08 -8.85 0.30
N PHE A 36 8.31 -8.84 1.38
CA PHE A 36 7.51 -10.00 1.79
C PHE A 36 6.17 -9.97 1.04
N VAL A 37 5.95 -10.96 0.18
CA VAL A 37 4.77 -11.02 -0.70
C VAL A 37 3.82 -12.11 -0.20
N HIS A 38 2.57 -11.73 0.03
CA HIS A 38 1.49 -12.66 0.35
C HIS A 38 0.70 -12.96 -0.91
N ARG A 39 0.49 -14.24 -1.20
CA ARG A 39 -0.42 -14.70 -2.26
C ARG A 39 -1.51 -15.57 -1.66
N LEU A 40 -2.73 -15.07 -1.72
CA LEU A 40 -3.90 -15.72 -1.15
C LEU A 40 -4.92 -16.06 -2.24
N ALA A 41 -5.70 -17.12 -2.03
CA ALA A 41 -6.92 -17.33 -2.80
C ALA A 41 -7.96 -16.26 -2.42
N SER A 42 -8.69 -15.73 -3.40
CA SER A 42 -9.76 -14.75 -3.18
C SER A 42 -11.09 -15.26 -3.69
N LYS A 43 -12.19 -14.68 -3.18
CA LYS A 43 -13.55 -15.01 -3.63
C LYS A 43 -13.87 -14.44 -5.02
N THR A 44 -13.22 -13.34 -5.40
CA THR A 44 -13.53 -12.60 -6.63
C THR A 44 -12.54 -12.86 -7.76
N HIS A 45 -11.34 -13.29 -7.43
CA HIS A 45 -10.26 -13.59 -8.38
C HIS A 45 -9.51 -14.83 -7.89
N ARG A 46 -8.87 -15.56 -8.80
CA ARG A 46 -8.04 -16.72 -8.44
C ARG A 46 -6.99 -16.35 -7.38
N TRP A 47 -6.32 -15.21 -7.56
CA TRP A 47 -5.27 -14.74 -6.68
C TRP A 47 -5.51 -13.32 -6.20
N HIS A 48 -5.21 -13.09 -4.94
CA HIS A 48 -4.98 -11.78 -4.34
C HIS A 48 -3.54 -11.75 -3.83
N VAL A 49 -2.73 -10.90 -4.45
CA VAL A 49 -1.34 -10.66 -4.09
C VAL A 49 -1.25 -9.29 -3.45
N TYR A 50 -0.62 -9.21 -2.29
CA TYR A 50 -0.24 -7.96 -1.66
C TYR A 50 1.09 -8.15 -0.95
N PHE A 51 1.83 -7.08 -0.67
CA PHE A 51 3.07 -7.19 0.07
C PHE A 51 3.15 -6.23 1.24
N ASP A 52 3.97 -6.63 2.21
CA ASP A 52 4.12 -5.92 3.46
C ASP A 52 4.55 -4.46 3.23
N PRO A 53 4.07 -3.56 4.09
CA PRO A 53 4.19 -2.12 3.91
C PRO A 53 5.65 -1.70 3.72
N THR A 54 5.91 -0.87 2.70
CA THR A 54 7.24 -0.24 2.55
C THR A 54 7.35 0.89 3.58
N PRO A 55 8.32 0.85 4.53
CA PRO A 55 8.43 1.88 5.54
C PRO A 55 8.88 3.19 4.89
N CYS A 56 7.98 4.16 4.89
CA CYS A 56 8.27 5.53 4.48
C CYS A 56 7.42 6.48 5.33
N SER A 57 7.80 7.76 5.34
CA SER A 57 7.07 8.80 6.06
C SER A 57 6.03 9.54 5.20
N ASP A 58 5.96 9.23 3.90
CA ASP A 58 5.20 10.01 2.92
C ASP A 58 4.59 9.11 1.84
N ALA A 59 3.28 9.24 1.60
CA ALA A 59 2.57 8.37 0.67
C ALA A 59 3.02 8.61 -0.78
N ASN A 60 3.26 9.87 -1.18
CA ASN A 60 3.69 10.21 -2.53
C ASN A 60 5.07 9.66 -2.84
N LEU A 61 6.04 9.85 -1.94
CA LEU A 61 7.39 9.33 -2.13
C LEU A 61 7.40 7.80 -2.19
N THR A 62 6.55 7.15 -1.40
CA THR A 62 6.42 5.68 -1.45
C THR A 62 5.86 5.22 -2.78
N ILE A 63 4.76 5.84 -3.23
CA ILE A 63 4.14 5.52 -4.52
C ILE A 63 5.12 5.72 -5.66
N LEU A 64 5.82 6.88 -5.72
CA LEU A 64 6.76 7.17 -6.78
C LEU A 64 7.88 6.13 -6.86
N ARG A 65 8.46 5.74 -5.71
CA ARG A 65 9.49 4.69 -5.67
C ARG A 65 8.95 3.35 -6.14
N LEU A 66 7.75 2.96 -5.72
CA LEU A 66 7.15 1.70 -6.15
C LEU A 66 6.80 1.73 -7.64
N CYS A 67 6.32 2.86 -8.16
CA CYS A 67 6.08 3.04 -9.59
C CYS A 67 7.38 2.93 -10.39
N GLU A 68 8.45 3.58 -9.94
CA GLU A 68 9.78 3.50 -10.55
C GLU A 68 10.26 2.04 -10.55
N THR A 69 10.21 1.35 -9.41
CA THR A 69 10.55 -0.06 -9.30
C THR A 69 9.79 -0.92 -10.32
N ILE A 70 8.46 -0.83 -10.35
CA ILE A 70 7.62 -1.62 -11.26
C ILE A 70 7.92 -1.30 -12.73
N SER A 71 8.14 -0.02 -13.07
CA SER A 71 8.42 0.39 -14.46
C SER A 71 9.71 -0.21 -15.03
N HIS A 72 10.65 -0.63 -14.16
CA HIS A 72 11.90 -1.28 -14.54
C HIS A 72 11.84 -2.81 -14.46
N ALA A 73 10.67 -3.39 -14.19
CA ALA A 73 10.52 -4.83 -14.10
C ALA A 73 10.80 -5.52 -15.45
N PRO A 74 11.37 -6.75 -15.45
CA PRO A 74 11.59 -7.50 -16.67
C PRO A 74 10.30 -7.71 -17.49
N PRO A 75 10.37 -7.86 -18.83
CA PRO A 75 9.19 -7.95 -19.69
C PRO A 75 8.18 -9.05 -19.29
N HIS A 76 8.67 -10.18 -18.79
CA HIS A 76 7.81 -11.29 -18.36
C HIS A 76 7.07 -10.98 -17.04
N VAL A 77 7.67 -10.18 -16.15
CA VAL A 77 7.02 -9.66 -14.94
C VAL A 77 5.98 -8.59 -15.30
N MET A 78 6.34 -7.67 -16.20
CA MET A 78 5.42 -6.64 -16.68
C MET A 78 4.22 -7.22 -17.43
N LYS A 79 4.38 -8.39 -18.06
CA LYS A 79 3.25 -9.12 -18.65
C LYS A 79 2.24 -9.54 -17.58
N GLU A 80 2.68 -10.16 -16.49
CA GLU A 80 1.79 -10.58 -15.40
C GLU A 80 1.14 -9.37 -14.71
N TRP A 81 1.87 -8.26 -14.53
CA TRP A 81 1.28 -6.98 -14.10
C TRP A 81 0.19 -6.50 -15.05
N ALA A 82 0.45 -6.51 -16.36
CA ALA A 82 -0.48 -6.03 -17.36
C ALA A 82 -1.76 -6.90 -17.47
N GLU A 83 -1.64 -8.20 -17.23
CA GLU A 83 -2.75 -9.17 -17.26
C GLU A 83 -3.65 -9.10 -16.02
N ALA A 84 -3.17 -8.50 -14.91
CA ALA A 84 -3.98 -8.33 -13.72
C ALA A 84 -5.18 -7.39 -13.94
N GLU A 85 -6.35 -7.86 -13.52
CA GLU A 85 -7.60 -7.12 -13.60
C GLU A 85 -7.66 -5.95 -12.60
N VAL A 86 -7.01 -6.11 -11.45
CA VAL A 86 -6.86 -5.05 -10.45
C VAL A 86 -5.38 -4.86 -10.11
N ARG A 87 -4.94 -3.61 -10.18
CA ARG A 87 -3.61 -3.14 -9.80
C ARG A 87 -3.77 -1.89 -8.96
N GLU A 88 -3.36 -1.90 -7.71
CA GLU A 88 -3.60 -0.80 -6.79
C GLU A 88 -2.38 -0.51 -5.91
N PHE A 89 -2.12 0.76 -5.67
CA PHE A 89 -1.27 1.23 -4.57
C PHE A 89 -2.19 1.58 -3.41
N PHE A 90 -2.15 0.81 -2.34
CA PHE A 90 -3.06 0.93 -1.21
C PHE A 90 -2.38 1.70 -0.07
N ALA A 91 -2.78 2.96 0.13
CA ALA A 91 -2.22 3.84 1.15
C ALA A 91 -3.02 3.76 2.45
N GLY A 92 -2.34 3.36 3.54
CA GLY A 92 -2.90 3.27 4.87
C GLY A 92 -2.61 4.51 5.71
N TYR A 93 -3.64 5.02 6.39
CA TYR A 93 -3.55 6.16 7.30
C TYR A 93 -4.14 5.80 8.66
N GLU A 94 -3.43 6.13 9.73
CA GLU A 94 -3.97 6.11 11.09
C GLU A 94 -4.69 7.43 11.35
N VAL A 95 -5.94 7.39 11.83
CA VAL A 95 -6.77 8.58 12.05
C VAL A 95 -6.68 9.03 13.51
N GLY A 96 -6.20 10.24 13.70
CA GLY A 96 -6.13 10.92 15.01
C GLY A 96 -7.33 11.84 15.28
N ASP A 97 -7.39 12.40 16.48
CA ASP A 97 -8.45 13.30 16.98
C ASP A 97 -8.02 14.79 17.03
N ALA A 98 -6.80 15.11 16.61
CA ALA A 98 -6.29 16.47 16.57
C ALA A 98 -6.98 17.34 15.51
N ARG A 99 -7.34 18.56 15.93
CA ARG A 99 -7.63 19.66 15.01
C ARG A 99 -6.35 20.47 14.76
N PRO A 100 -6.17 21.06 13.57
CA PRO A 100 -7.00 20.92 12.36
C PRO A 100 -6.79 19.57 11.66
N PHE A 101 -7.76 19.21 10.81
CA PHE A 101 -7.81 17.97 10.05
C PHE A 101 -6.51 17.71 9.28
N TYR A 102 -6.13 16.44 9.18
CA TYR A 102 -5.02 16.02 8.33
C TYR A 102 -5.38 16.23 6.86
N VAL A 103 -4.54 16.98 6.15
CA VAL A 103 -4.68 17.24 4.72
C VAL A 103 -3.40 16.75 4.05
N GLU A 104 -3.36 15.47 3.70
CA GLU A 104 -2.36 14.95 2.77
C GLU A 104 -3.03 14.78 1.40
N HIS A 105 -2.41 15.35 0.39
CA HIS A 105 -2.85 15.24 -0.99
C HIS A 105 -1.89 14.32 -1.74
N PHE A 106 -2.43 13.47 -2.61
CA PHE A 106 -1.62 12.86 -3.65
C PHE A 106 -1.21 13.93 -4.64
N ALA A 107 0.10 14.15 -4.77
CA ALA A 107 0.69 15.06 -5.72
C ALA A 107 0.40 14.58 -7.15
N LEU A 108 0.26 15.52 -8.08
CA LEU A 108 0.01 15.22 -9.48
C LEU A 108 1.04 14.25 -10.06
N GLU A 109 2.30 14.39 -9.68
CA GLU A 109 3.39 13.50 -10.10
C GLU A 109 3.12 12.03 -9.73
N ALA A 110 2.71 11.78 -8.48
CA ALA A 110 2.37 10.43 -8.02
C ALA A 110 1.13 9.89 -8.76
N LEU A 111 0.12 10.74 -8.99
CA LEU A 111 -1.07 10.36 -9.76
C LEU A 111 -0.73 9.98 -11.21
N THR A 112 0.16 10.74 -11.86
CA THR A 112 0.63 10.44 -13.22
C THR A 112 1.41 9.13 -13.26
N ALA A 113 2.35 8.92 -12.33
CA ALA A 113 3.14 7.69 -12.27
C ALA A 113 2.26 6.43 -12.09
N VAL A 114 1.23 6.52 -11.26
CA VAL A 114 0.25 5.42 -11.07
C VAL A 114 -0.57 5.19 -12.34
N ALA A 115 -1.00 6.26 -13.02
CA ALA A 115 -1.75 6.19 -14.26
C ALA A 115 -0.95 5.55 -15.40
N ASP A 116 0.35 5.85 -15.50
CA ASP A 116 1.26 5.28 -16.50
C ASP A 116 1.38 3.74 -16.34
N LEU A 117 1.28 3.25 -15.10
CA LEU A 117 1.23 1.82 -14.80
C LEU A 117 -0.16 1.19 -14.92
N LYS A 118 -1.18 1.96 -15.33
CA LYS A 118 -2.59 1.55 -15.42
C LYS A 118 -3.11 0.97 -14.11
N ALA A 119 -2.70 1.57 -13.00
CA ALA A 119 -3.10 1.20 -11.65
C ALA A 119 -4.03 2.26 -11.02
N GLY A 120 -4.66 1.90 -9.91
CA GLY A 120 -5.41 2.80 -9.05
C GLY A 120 -4.68 3.12 -7.74
N ILE A 121 -5.21 4.06 -6.98
CA ILE A 121 -4.82 4.30 -5.59
C ILE A 121 -5.99 3.96 -4.69
N GLY A 122 -5.79 3.00 -3.79
CA GLY A 122 -6.71 2.68 -2.70
C GLY A 122 -6.32 3.45 -1.44
N ILE A 123 -7.29 3.82 -0.61
CA ILE A 123 -7.06 4.52 0.65
C ILE A 123 -7.74 3.75 1.78
N ALA A 124 -7.00 3.43 2.83
CA ALA A 124 -7.56 2.92 4.08
C ALA A 124 -7.32 3.88 5.24
N PHE A 125 -8.34 3.98 6.08
CA PHE A 125 -8.31 4.71 7.33
C PHE A 125 -8.46 3.72 8.48
N TYR A 126 -7.44 3.67 9.33
CA TYR A 126 -7.39 2.83 10.51
C TYR A 126 -7.61 3.68 11.76
N PRO A 127 -8.32 3.16 12.77
CA PRO A 127 -8.43 3.85 14.05
C PRO A 127 -7.05 3.97 14.70
N ALA A 128 -6.75 5.11 15.33
CA ALA A 128 -5.56 5.22 16.15
C ALA A 128 -5.61 4.24 17.34
N GLU A 129 -4.61 3.37 17.44
CA GLU A 129 -4.55 2.37 18.52
C GLU A 129 -4.63 3.09 19.89
N LEU A 130 -5.53 2.62 20.76
CA LEU A 130 -5.58 3.06 22.15
C LEU A 130 -4.41 2.40 22.86
N THR A 131 -3.30 3.12 22.97
CA THR A 131 -2.18 2.72 23.82
C THR A 131 -2.52 3.10 25.26
N ASP A 132 -2.45 2.14 26.18
CA ASP A 132 -2.53 2.45 27.61
C ASP A 132 -1.26 3.20 28.08
N GLU A 133 -1.21 3.67 29.34
CA GLU A 133 -0.05 4.40 29.89
C GLU A 133 1.27 3.61 29.86
N ARG A 134 1.22 2.32 29.51
CA ARG A 134 2.37 1.41 29.39
C ARG A 134 2.78 1.18 27.93
N GLY A 135 2.10 1.82 26.97
CA GLY A 135 2.39 1.71 25.54
C GLY A 135 1.99 0.36 24.92
N ILE A 136 1.13 -0.42 25.59
CA ILE A 136 0.71 -1.73 25.08
C ILE A 136 -0.54 -1.52 24.21
N SER A 137 -0.40 -1.86 22.93
CA SER A 137 -1.51 -1.87 21.99
C SER A 137 -2.41 -3.08 22.23
N ALA A 138 -3.69 -2.82 22.53
CA ALA A 138 -4.71 -3.86 22.54
C ALA A 138 -5.09 -4.21 21.09
N ARG A 139 -4.31 -5.07 20.43
CA ARG A 139 -4.75 -5.71 19.18
C ARG A 139 -5.83 -6.74 19.51
N ILE A 140 -7.07 -6.40 19.18
CA ILE A 140 -8.13 -7.41 19.03
C ILE A 140 -7.95 -7.98 17.62
N LEU A 141 -7.41 -9.19 17.55
CA LEU A 141 -7.45 -10.06 16.37
C LEU A 141 -8.80 -10.78 16.33
#